data_AF-A0A853ZPR3-F1
#
_entry.id   AF-A0A853ZPR3-F1
#
_cell.length_a   1.000
_cell.length_b   1.000
_cell.length_c   1.000
_cell.angle_alpha   90.00
_cell.angle_beta   90.00
_cell.angle_gamma   90.00
#
_symmetry.space_group_name_H-M   'P 1'
#
loop_
_entity.id
_entity.type
_entity.pdbx_description
1 polymer ?
#
loop_
_entity_poly.entity_id
_entity_poly.type
_entity_poly.pdbx_seq_one_letter_code
_entity_poly.pdbx_strand_id
1 'polypeptide(L)'
;MNCLNDLKKPTRRVLLQGLLTAYTASLIPFALAETVDTPEQGAFVALSAIIAGRQSLDPVLAGMLFKALVEQDPGFAQAAKELLVLINERQIDPMQLQKTLDDEKSSLASVPRKVALAWFMGVVGSGAQARCLAYEHALNAQIVADVLKPPTYAYGTYGSWARNPTVELKKEVNNV
;
A
#
# COMPACT_ATOMS: atom_id res chain seq x y z
N MET A 1 22.78 -49.43 -46.60
CA MET A 1 22.72 -47.95 -46.64
C MET A 1 21.30 -47.53 -46.29
N ASN A 2 21.17 -46.42 -45.54
CA ASN A 2 19.93 -45.69 -45.21
C ASN A 2 19.32 -45.98 -43.83
N CYS A 3 20.02 -45.55 -42.78
CA CYS A 3 19.39 -45.03 -41.57
C CYS A 3 19.12 -43.54 -41.79
N LEU A 4 17.89 -43.15 -42.12
CA LEU A 4 17.47 -41.75 -42.00
C LEU A 4 15.98 -41.67 -41.62
N ASN A 5 15.79 -41.05 -40.45
CA ASN A 5 14.62 -40.28 -40.04
C ASN A 5 13.39 -41.03 -39.50
N ASP A 6 13.48 -41.43 -38.23
CA ASP A 6 12.29 -41.49 -37.37
C ASP A 6 12.30 -40.29 -36.39
N LEU A 7 12.05 -39.09 -36.93
CA LEU A 7 11.71 -37.94 -36.11
C LEU A 7 10.24 -38.08 -35.71
N LYS A 8 10.01 -38.61 -34.51
CA LYS A 8 8.71 -38.74 -33.88
C LYS A 8 7.98 -37.39 -33.87
N LYS A 9 7.02 -37.22 -34.77
CA LYS A 9 6.19 -36.01 -34.87
C LYS A 9 5.39 -35.87 -33.56
N PRO A 10 5.55 -34.77 -32.80
CA PRO A 10 4.80 -34.58 -31.58
C PRO A 10 3.30 -34.48 -31.93
N THR A 11 2.48 -35.25 -31.21
CA THR A 11 1.04 -35.29 -31.46
C THR A 11 0.41 -33.95 -31.10
N ARG A 12 -0.60 -33.53 -31.88
CA ARG A 12 -1.33 -32.26 -31.71
C ARG A 12 -1.83 -32.03 -30.28
N ARG A 13 -2.13 -33.11 -29.55
CA ARG A 13 -2.53 -33.09 -28.13
C ARG A 13 -1.41 -32.64 -27.20
N VAL A 14 -0.16 -33.04 -27.44
CA VAL A 14 1.00 -32.62 -26.65
C VAL A 14 1.31 -31.14 -26.89
N LEU A 15 1.12 -30.65 -28.12
CA LEU A 15 1.26 -29.23 -28.43
C LEU A 15 0.17 -28.37 -27.77
N LEU A 16 -1.09 -28.83 -27.77
CA LEU A 16 -2.21 -28.16 -27.09
C LEU A 16 -2.04 -28.15 -25.56
N GLN A 17 -1.50 -29.21 -24.98
CA GLN A 17 -1.18 -29.26 -23.55
C GLN A 17 -0.05 -28.30 -23.18
N GLY A 18 0.99 -28.17 -24.02
CA GLY A 18 2.07 -27.20 -23.80
C GLY A 18 1.62 -25.74 -23.92
N LEU A 19 0.62 -25.45 -24.77
CA LEU A 19 0.10 -24.09 -24.94
C LEU A 19 -0.77 -23.62 -23.77
N LEU A 20 -1.47 -24.53 -23.09
CA LEU A 20 -2.29 -24.20 -21.91
C LEU A 20 -1.44 -23.92 -20.66
N THR A 21 -0.32 -24.61 -20.48
CA THR A 21 0.58 -24.36 -19.33
C THR A 21 1.41 -23.09 -19.50
N ALA A 22 1.70 -22.67 -20.73
CA ALA A 22 2.40 -21.39 -20.97
C ALA A 22 1.53 -20.15 -20.63
N TYR A 23 0.20 -20.25 -20.79
CA TYR A 23 -0.71 -19.13 -20.54
C TYR A 23 -0.88 -18.81 -19.05
N THR A 24 -0.81 -19.81 -18.16
CA THR A 24 -0.90 -19.54 -16.72
C THR A 24 0.35 -18.85 -16.18
N ALA A 25 1.53 -19.11 -16.77
CA ALA A 25 2.77 -18.44 -16.40
C ALA A 25 2.80 -16.95 -16.79
N SER A 26 2.10 -16.55 -17.86
CA SER A 26 2.02 -15.13 -18.26
C SER A 26 1.06 -14.30 -17.42
N LEU A 27 0.23 -14.93 -16.59
CA LEU A 27 -0.70 -14.26 -15.69
C LEU A 27 -0.13 -14.09 -14.27
N ILE A 28 1.08 -14.60 -14.01
CA ILE A 28 1.79 -14.28 -12.78
C ILE A 28 2.38 -12.88 -12.99
N PRO A 29 1.89 -11.85 -12.28
CA PRO A 29 2.60 -10.60 -12.26
C PRO A 29 3.95 -10.94 -11.62
N PHE A 30 5.03 -10.85 -12.38
CA PHE A 30 6.36 -10.70 -11.80
C PHE A 30 6.41 -9.29 -11.20
N ALA A 31 5.64 -9.09 -10.13
CA ALA A 31 5.91 -8.03 -9.19
C ALA A 31 7.27 -8.40 -8.60
N LEU A 32 8.29 -7.59 -8.92
CA LEU A 32 9.51 -7.60 -8.13
C LEU A 32 9.08 -7.25 -6.72
N ALA A 33 8.92 -8.26 -5.87
CA ALA A 33 8.71 -8.07 -4.47
C ALA A 33 9.96 -7.35 -3.97
N GLU A 34 9.83 -6.05 -3.69
CA GLU A 34 10.86 -5.32 -2.98
C GLU A 34 11.08 -6.07 -1.66
N THR A 35 12.31 -6.54 -1.45
CA THR A 35 12.60 -7.41 -0.32
C THR A 35 12.38 -6.62 0.95
N VAL A 36 11.44 -7.06 1.77
CA VAL A 36 11.33 -6.58 3.14
C VAL A 36 12.62 -7.00 3.86
N ASP A 37 13.42 -6.02 4.27
CA ASP A 37 14.76 -6.30 4.82
C ASP A 37 14.70 -6.96 6.20
N THR A 38 13.62 -6.71 6.96
CA THR A 38 13.45 -7.23 8.34
C THR A 38 12.00 -7.63 8.65
N PRO A 39 11.77 -8.63 9.53
CA PRO A 39 10.41 -8.99 9.98
C PRO A 39 9.61 -7.81 10.52
N GLU A 40 10.27 -6.86 11.18
CA GLU A 40 9.67 -5.65 11.75
C GLU A 40 9.18 -4.69 10.65
N GLN A 41 9.96 -4.51 9.58
CA GLN A 41 9.53 -3.74 8.41
C GLN A 41 8.33 -4.41 7.73
N GLY A 42 8.31 -5.74 7.64
CA GLY A 42 7.17 -6.48 7.10
C GLY A 42 5.91 -6.30 7.94
N ALA A 43 6.08 -6.31 9.26
CA ALA A 43 4.99 -6.03 10.18
C ALA A 43 4.46 -4.59 10.04
N PHE A 44 5.37 -3.62 9.86
CA PHE A 44 4.98 -2.23 9.59
C PHE A 44 4.18 -2.09 8.29
N VAL A 45 4.59 -2.75 7.20
CA VAL A 45 3.85 -2.70 5.92
C VAL A 45 2.46 -3.30 6.06
N ALA A 46 2.34 -4.46 6.72
CA ALA A 46 1.04 -5.09 6.96
C ALA A 46 0.13 -4.23 7.86
N LEU A 47 0.68 -3.69 8.95
CA LEU A 47 -0.04 -2.77 9.84
C LEU A 47 -0.48 -1.50 9.09
N SER A 48 0.38 -0.97 8.23
CA SER A 48 0.08 0.20 7.40
C SER A 48 -1.09 -0.06 6.45
N ALA A 49 -1.15 -1.22 5.81
CA ALA A 49 -2.25 -1.61 4.93
C ALA A 49 -3.59 -1.67 5.69
N ILE A 50 -3.58 -2.23 6.91
CA ILE A 50 -4.75 -2.29 7.81
C ILE A 50 -5.23 -0.87 8.16
N ILE A 51 -4.31 -0.01 8.62
CA ILE A 51 -4.64 1.35 9.08
C ILE A 51 -5.08 2.24 7.92
N ALA A 52 -4.44 2.14 6.77
CA ALA A 52 -4.79 2.91 5.58
C ALA A 52 -6.06 2.40 4.89
N GLY A 53 -6.51 1.18 5.21
CA GLY A 53 -7.62 0.53 4.51
C GLY A 53 -7.32 0.25 3.03
N ARG A 54 -6.05 -0.03 2.70
CA ARG A 54 -5.59 -0.23 1.31
C ARG A 54 -4.93 -1.59 1.15
N GLN A 55 -5.16 -2.24 0.01
CA GLN A 55 -4.57 -3.54 -0.32
C GLN A 55 -3.08 -3.43 -0.68
N SER A 56 -2.67 -2.30 -1.24
CA SER A 56 -1.28 -2.01 -1.59
C SER A 56 -0.92 -0.58 -1.21
N LEU A 57 0.35 -0.40 -0.87
CA LEU A 57 0.95 0.88 -0.53
C LEU A 57 2.25 1.02 -1.32
N ASP A 58 2.66 2.27 -1.57
CA ASP A 58 3.94 2.55 -2.21
C ASP A 58 5.09 2.01 -1.33
N PRO A 59 5.88 1.05 -1.82
CA PRO A 59 6.88 0.37 -1.01
C PRO A 59 8.10 1.26 -0.73
N VAL A 60 8.43 2.19 -1.62
CA VAL A 60 9.50 3.18 -1.41
C VAL A 60 9.10 4.14 -0.29
N LEU A 61 7.87 4.65 -0.33
CA LEU A 61 7.35 5.50 0.74
C LEU A 61 7.24 4.72 2.06
N ALA A 62 6.81 3.45 2.02
CA ALA A 62 6.77 2.60 3.21
C ALA A 62 8.16 2.46 3.85
N GLY A 63 9.21 2.25 3.05
CA GLY A 63 10.60 2.19 3.55
C GLY A 63 11.05 3.50 4.19
N MET A 64 10.76 4.64 3.56
CA MET A 64 11.11 5.96 4.10
C MET A 64 10.38 6.26 5.42
N LEU A 65 9.06 5.98 5.48
CA LEU A 65 8.26 6.19 6.67
C LEU A 65 8.72 5.28 7.82
N PHE A 66 8.97 4.01 7.54
CA PHE A 66 9.47 3.06 8.55
C PHE A 66 10.80 3.53 9.15
N LYS A 67 11.77 3.88 8.28
CA LYS A 67 13.07 4.38 8.72
C LYS A 67 12.94 5.63 9.59
N ALA A 68 12.13 6.60 9.17
CA ALA A 68 11.95 7.84 9.93
C ALA A 68 11.25 7.59 11.29
N LEU A 69 10.28 6.67 11.35
CA LEU A 69 9.59 6.32 12.60
C LEU A 69 10.55 5.64 13.59
N VAL A 70 11.44 4.76 13.11
CA VAL A 70 12.47 4.11 13.94
C VAL A 70 13.54 5.09 14.40
N GLU A 71 13.96 6.03 13.54
CA GLU A 71 14.90 7.10 13.92
C GLU A 71 14.31 8.02 15.01
N GLN A 72 13.01 8.28 14.96
CA GLN A 72 12.31 9.10 15.96
C GLN A 72 12.06 8.35 17.28
N ASP A 73 11.78 7.05 17.20
CA ASP A 73 11.45 6.19 18.33
C ASP A 73 12.07 4.80 18.12
N PRO A 74 13.23 4.51 18.76
CA PRO A 74 13.91 3.23 18.61
C PRO A 74 13.05 2.00 19.00
N GLY A 75 12.02 2.19 19.84
CA GLY A 75 11.09 1.12 20.23
C GLY A 75 9.98 0.85 19.21
N PHE A 76 9.82 1.72 18.20
CA PHE A 76 8.71 1.67 17.26
C PHE A 76 8.65 0.37 16.45
N ALA A 77 9.78 -0.12 15.95
CA ALA A 77 9.83 -1.33 15.13
C ALA A 77 9.24 -2.55 15.87
N GLN A 78 9.63 -2.71 17.14
CA GLN A 78 9.14 -3.77 18.00
C GLN A 78 7.65 -3.56 18.35
N ALA A 79 7.26 -2.33 18.69
CA ALA A 79 5.87 -2.01 19.02
C ALA A 79 4.91 -2.23 17.83
N ALA A 80 5.35 -1.94 16.61
CA ALA A 80 4.57 -2.20 15.39
C ALA A 80 4.36 -3.70 15.15
N LYS A 81 5.41 -4.49 15.37
CA LYS A 81 5.34 -5.96 15.29
C LYS A 81 4.42 -6.55 16.35
N GLU A 82 4.55 -6.12 17.60
CA GLU A 82 3.69 -6.56 18.71
C GLU A 82 2.23 -6.19 18.47
N LEU A 83 1.96 -4.99 17.94
CA LEU A 83 0.61 -4.57 17.60
C LEU A 83 0.02 -5.44 16.49
N LEU A 84 0.78 -5.77 15.45
CA LEU A 84 0.30 -6.65 14.40
C LEU A 84 -0.02 -8.05 14.92
N VAL A 85 0.84 -8.60 15.79
CA VAL A 85 0.58 -9.88 16.46
C VAL A 85 -0.72 -9.81 17.26
N LEU A 86 -0.90 -8.77 18.08
CA LEU A 86 -2.11 -8.58 18.88
C LEU A 86 -3.38 -8.49 18.02
N ILE A 87 -3.34 -7.75 16.91
CA ILE A 87 -4.47 -7.65 15.97
C ILE A 87 -4.83 -9.04 15.43
N ASN A 88 -3.82 -9.83 15.05
CA ASN A 88 -4.02 -11.17 14.49
C ASN A 88 -4.49 -12.18 15.53
N GLU A 89 -3.96 -12.15 16.75
CA GLU A 89 -4.35 -13.06 17.82
C GLU A 89 -5.79 -12.82 18.30
N ARG A 90 -6.17 -11.54 18.41
CA ARG A 90 -7.49 -11.14 18.91
C ARG A 90 -8.53 -10.91 17.82
N GLN A 91 -8.12 -10.95 16.55
CA GLN A 91 -8.98 -10.66 15.39
C GLN A 91 -9.74 -9.33 15.57
N ILE A 92 -9.03 -8.29 16.01
CA ILE A 92 -9.64 -6.98 16.30
C ILE A 92 -10.07 -6.34 14.97
N ASP A 93 -11.33 -5.92 14.91
CA ASP A 93 -11.83 -5.11 13.81
C ASP A 93 -10.99 -3.81 13.69
N PRO A 94 -10.36 -3.53 12.53
CA PRO A 94 -9.60 -2.30 12.31
C PRO A 94 -10.36 -1.02 12.69
N MET A 95 -11.69 -0.99 12.54
CA MET A 95 -12.53 0.16 12.91
C MET A 95 -12.65 0.35 14.42
N GLN A 96 -12.48 -0.71 15.21
CA GLN A 96 -12.51 -0.66 16.68
C GLN A 96 -11.10 -0.59 17.29
N LEU A 97 -10.06 -0.83 16.51
CA LEU A 97 -8.68 -0.99 16.99
C LEU A 97 -8.25 0.12 17.95
N GLN A 98 -8.36 1.39 17.53
CA GLN A 98 -7.88 2.50 18.35
C GLN A 98 -8.68 2.63 19.65
N LYS A 99 -10.00 2.47 19.57
CA LYS A 99 -10.89 2.53 20.74
C LYS A 99 -10.53 1.43 21.74
N THR A 100 -10.35 0.20 21.28
CA THR A 100 -9.95 -0.93 22.13
C THR A 100 -8.63 -0.65 22.84
N LEU A 101 -7.61 -0.17 22.11
CA LEU A 101 -6.31 0.14 22.70
C LEU A 101 -6.36 1.27 23.73
N ASP A 102 -7.18 2.30 23.49
CA ASP A 102 -7.36 3.42 24.41
C ASP A 102 -8.13 2.99 25.68
N ASP A 103 -9.23 2.25 25.52
CA ASP A 103 -10.06 1.77 26.63
C ASP A 103 -9.25 0.82 27.55
N GLU A 104 -8.36 0.01 26.97
CA GLU A 104 -7.45 -0.89 27.70
C GLU A 104 -6.18 -0.19 28.23
N LYS A 105 -5.98 1.10 27.91
CA LYS A 105 -4.75 1.87 28.23
C LYS A 105 -3.48 1.15 27.79
N SER A 106 -3.52 0.53 26.61
CA SER A 106 -2.41 -0.23 26.05
C SER A 106 -1.19 0.67 25.82
N SER A 107 0.01 0.15 26.09
CA SER A 107 1.27 0.81 25.70
C SER A 107 1.40 0.99 24.18
N LEU A 108 0.67 0.19 23.40
CA LEU A 108 0.67 0.23 21.94
C LEU A 108 -0.31 1.26 21.36
N ALA A 109 -1.12 1.94 22.19
CA ALA A 109 -2.17 2.86 21.74
C ALA A 109 -1.66 4.07 20.94
N SER A 110 -0.36 4.38 21.01
CA SER A 110 0.28 5.43 20.22
C SER A 110 0.65 4.99 18.80
N VAL A 111 0.86 3.69 18.58
CA VAL A 111 1.39 3.16 17.32
C VAL A 111 0.44 3.39 16.14
N PRO A 112 -0.88 3.09 16.21
CA PRO A 112 -1.75 3.30 15.06
C PRO A 112 -1.84 4.77 14.66
N ARG A 113 -1.85 5.69 15.64
CA ARG A 113 -1.86 7.14 15.40
C ARG A 113 -0.59 7.61 14.70
N LYS A 114 0.60 7.13 15.11
CA LYS A 114 1.87 7.46 14.46
C LYS A 114 1.88 6.98 13.00
N VAL A 115 1.44 5.74 12.76
CA VAL A 115 1.36 5.17 11.40
C VAL A 115 0.35 5.95 10.55
N ALA A 116 -0.84 6.26 11.09
CA ALA A 116 -1.84 7.05 10.39
C ALA A 116 -1.33 8.45 10.05
N LEU A 117 -0.66 9.14 10.99
CA LEU A 117 -0.10 10.46 10.75
C LEU A 117 0.99 10.40 9.65
N ALA A 118 1.87 9.39 9.69
CA ALA A 118 2.90 9.17 8.69
C ALA A 118 2.31 8.99 7.28
N TRP A 119 1.28 8.17 7.12
CA TRP A 119 0.67 7.90 5.82
C TRP A 119 -0.26 9.01 5.33
N PHE A 120 -1.20 9.43 6.18
CA PHE A 120 -2.23 10.39 5.77
C PHE A 120 -1.69 11.80 5.66
N MET A 121 -0.77 12.21 6.53
CA MET A 121 -0.21 13.57 6.48
C MET A 121 1.15 13.61 5.79
N GLY A 122 1.80 12.46 5.57
CA GLY A 122 3.15 12.42 5.03
C GLY A 122 4.21 12.96 6.01
N VAL A 123 3.89 13.01 7.31
CA VAL A 123 4.74 13.63 8.33
C VAL A 123 5.10 12.62 9.41
N VAL A 124 6.35 12.65 9.88
CA VAL A 124 6.80 11.88 11.05
C VAL A 124 7.32 12.86 12.11
N GLY A 125 7.02 12.61 13.38
CA GLY A 125 7.38 13.51 14.48
C GLY A 125 6.41 14.67 14.69
N SER A 126 6.79 15.60 15.56
CA SER A 126 6.01 16.78 15.91
C SER A 126 6.91 17.95 16.30
N GLY A 127 6.37 19.17 16.23
CA GLY A 127 7.11 20.39 16.56
C GLY A 127 8.40 20.52 15.74
N ALA A 128 9.51 20.82 16.42
CA ALA A 128 10.82 20.96 15.78
C ALA A 128 11.39 19.64 15.21
N GLN A 129 10.84 18.49 15.59
CA GLN A 129 11.24 17.17 15.10
C GLN A 129 10.35 16.66 13.96
N ALA A 130 9.38 17.47 13.50
CA ALA A 130 8.50 17.09 12.41
C ALA A 130 9.27 17.04 11.08
N ARG A 131 9.15 15.93 10.36
CA ARG A 131 9.77 15.69 9.05
C ARG A 131 8.67 15.40 8.04
N CYS A 132 8.56 16.24 7.01
CA CYS A 132 7.69 16.01 5.86
C CYS A 132 8.41 15.07 4.87
N LEU A 133 7.85 13.88 4.68
CA LEU A 133 8.38 12.84 3.80
C LEU A 133 7.52 12.66 2.54
N ALA A 134 6.24 13.01 2.61
CA ALA A 134 5.34 13.02 1.47
C ALA A 134 4.44 14.26 1.51
N TYR A 135 4.17 14.83 0.34
CA TYR A 135 3.23 15.93 0.20
C TYR A 135 2.12 15.57 -0.79
N GLU A 136 2.44 15.48 -2.09
CA GLU A 136 1.48 15.04 -3.11
C GLU A 136 1.14 13.55 -3.04
N HIS A 137 2.06 12.75 -2.49
CA HIS A 137 1.89 11.31 -2.31
C HIS A 137 1.29 10.93 -0.95
N ALA A 138 1.05 11.89 -0.05
CA ALA A 138 0.37 11.62 1.21
C ALA A 138 -1.07 11.15 0.96
N LEU A 139 -1.58 10.23 1.79
CA LEU A 139 -2.87 9.59 1.49
C LEU A 139 -4.03 10.58 1.53
N ASN A 140 -3.98 11.62 2.37
CA ASN A 140 -5.02 12.66 2.37
C ASN A 140 -5.14 13.36 1.01
N ALA A 141 -4.02 13.65 0.36
CA ALA A 141 -3.95 14.27 -0.96
C ALA A 141 -4.40 13.29 -2.05
N GLN A 142 -3.97 12.03 -1.98
CA GLN A 142 -4.35 11.01 -2.95
C GLN A 142 -5.85 10.71 -2.95
N ILE A 143 -6.49 10.67 -1.76
CA ILE A 143 -7.91 10.30 -1.62
C ILE A 143 -8.83 11.31 -2.32
N VAL A 144 -8.40 12.56 -2.45
CA VAL A 144 -9.18 13.65 -3.06
C VAL A 144 -8.59 14.12 -4.39
N ALA A 145 -7.65 13.38 -4.97
CA ALA A 145 -6.84 13.84 -6.12
C ALA A 145 -7.63 14.01 -7.43
N ASP A 146 -8.84 13.44 -7.47
CA ASP A 146 -9.85 13.57 -8.53
C ASP A 146 -10.50 14.96 -8.52
N VAL A 147 -10.71 15.54 -7.33
CA VAL A 147 -11.39 16.83 -7.16
C VAL A 147 -10.45 17.95 -6.76
N LEU A 148 -9.38 17.68 -6.00
CA LEU A 148 -8.48 18.67 -5.42
C LEU A 148 -7.03 18.41 -5.81
N LYS A 149 -6.24 19.48 -5.84
CA LYS A 149 -4.77 19.39 -5.89
C LYS A 149 -4.19 19.92 -4.58
N PRO A 150 -3.04 19.38 -4.12
CA PRO A 150 -2.33 19.96 -2.99
C PRO A 150 -2.08 21.46 -3.20
N PRO A 151 -2.09 22.28 -2.13
CA PRO A 151 -1.65 23.67 -2.23
C PRO A 151 -0.30 23.78 -2.95
N THR A 152 -0.02 24.89 -3.62
CA THR A 152 1.14 25.13 -4.51
C THR A 152 1.16 24.39 -5.85
N TYR A 153 0.20 23.49 -6.11
CA TYR A 153 0.01 22.88 -7.43
C TYR A 153 -1.15 23.56 -8.17
N ALA A 154 -0.98 23.81 -9.47
CA ALA A 154 -2.01 24.45 -10.28
C ALA A 154 -3.26 23.56 -10.37
N TYR A 155 -4.40 24.15 -10.04
CA TYR A 155 -5.69 23.47 -10.08
C TYR A 155 -6.29 23.55 -11.49
N GLY A 156 -5.88 22.64 -12.37
CA GLY A 156 -6.39 22.55 -13.75
C GLY A 156 -6.32 23.90 -14.49
N THR A 157 -7.30 24.15 -15.37
CA THR A 157 -7.47 25.45 -16.02
C THR A 157 -8.05 26.48 -15.06
N TYR A 158 -7.76 27.76 -15.30
CA TYR A 158 -8.35 28.87 -14.52
C TYR A 158 -9.89 28.76 -14.48
N GLY A 159 -10.48 28.96 -13.30
CA GLY A 159 -11.93 28.89 -13.07
C GLY A 159 -12.50 27.47 -12.93
N SER A 160 -11.66 26.43 -12.97
CA SER A 160 -12.08 25.04 -12.79
C SER A 160 -12.80 24.80 -11.45
N TRP A 161 -12.45 25.54 -10.40
CA TRP A 161 -13.05 25.43 -9.06
C TRP A 161 -14.51 25.86 -8.97
N ALA A 162 -15.04 26.57 -9.97
CA ALA A 162 -16.45 26.97 -9.98
C ALA A 162 -17.40 25.81 -10.34
N ARG A 163 -16.85 24.68 -10.83
CA ARG A 163 -17.64 23.51 -11.24
C ARG A 163 -18.05 22.67 -10.04
N ASN A 164 -19.24 22.07 -10.10
CA ASN A 164 -19.71 21.14 -9.08
C ASN A 164 -19.03 19.77 -9.27
N PRO A 165 -18.23 19.28 -8.30
CA PRO A 165 -17.47 18.05 -8.45
C PRO A 165 -18.35 16.80 -8.60
N THR A 166 -19.56 16.81 -8.01
CA THR A 166 -20.49 15.66 -8.07
C THR A 166 -21.10 15.46 -9.47
N VAL A 167 -21.06 16.48 -10.33
CA VAL A 167 -21.59 16.41 -11.70
C VAL A 167 -20.58 15.80 -12.68
N GLU A 168 -19.28 16.00 -12.44
CA GLU A 168 -18.20 15.54 -13.32
C GLU A 168 -17.94 14.03 -13.16
N LEU A 169 -18.00 13.53 -11.92
CA LEU A 169 -17.93 12.09 -11.61
C LEU A 169 -18.99 11.27 -12.37
N LYS A 170 -20.20 11.82 -12.58
CA LYS A 170 -21.26 11.14 -13.34
C LYS A 170 -20.98 11.05 -14.83
N LYS A 171 -20.16 11.94 -15.41
CA LYS A 171 -19.86 11.92 -16.84
C LYS A 171 -18.80 10.89 -17.19
N GLU A 172 -17.83 10.64 -16.32
CA GLU A 172 -16.82 9.59 -16.54
C GLU A 172 -17.43 8.19 -16.38
N VAL A 173 -18.29 7.97 -15.38
CA VAL A 173 -18.94 6.67 -15.16
C VAL A 173 -19.90 6.30 -16.31
N ASN A 174 -20.56 7.28 -16.94
CA ASN A 174 -21.49 7.02 -18.04
C ASN A 174 -20.83 6.89 -19.42
N ASN A 175 -19.50 7.07 -19.51
CA ASN A 175 -18.72 6.93 -20.74
C ASN A 175 -17.82 5.67 -20.74
N VAL A 176 -18.05 4.74 -19.80
CA VAL A 176 -17.44 3.41 -19.72
C VAL A 176 -18.48 2.34 -19.98
#